data_AF-E9CS18-F1
#
_entry.id   AF-E9CS18-F1
#
_cell.length_a   1.000
_cell.length_b   1.000
_cell.length_c   1.000
_cell.angle_alpha   90.00
_cell.angle_beta   90.00
_cell.angle_gamma   90.00
#
_symmetry.space_group_name_H-M   'P 1'
#
loop_
_entity.id
_entity.type
_entity.pdbx_description
1 polymer ?
#
loop_
_entity_poly.entity_id
_entity_poly.type
_entity_poly.pdbx_seq_one_letter_code
_entity_poly.pdbx_strand_id
1 'polypeptide(L)'
;MAKGARSSVKKRNKANLRAKVFGPVADQRTERLSAKLQELASKTSVKDTDMADADFNLIEKLDHASTNMDIDENSGGSKPESSGTGRIQKRVRRKTRPSITFKPHPGKVKRSSKKK
;
A
#
# COMPACT_ATOMS: atom_id res chain seq x y z
N MET A 1 20.32 4.09 17.85
CA MET A 1 19.58 4.63 16.68
C MET A 1 18.39 3.74 16.36
N ALA A 2 17.18 4.31 16.30
CA ALA A 2 16.02 3.58 15.80
C ALA A 2 16.20 3.20 14.32
N LYS A 3 15.67 2.04 13.92
CA LYS A 3 15.66 1.65 12.50
C LYS A 3 14.67 2.53 11.72
N GLY A 4 15.09 3.03 10.56
CA GLY A 4 14.22 3.81 9.66
C GLY A 4 13.06 3.00 9.08
N ALA A 5 12.03 3.68 8.58
CA ALA A 5 10.82 3.07 8.04
C ALA A 5 11.10 2.10 6.86
N ARG A 6 12.14 2.37 6.07
CA ARG A 6 12.55 1.55 4.92
C ARG A 6 13.51 0.41 5.27
N SER A 7 13.87 0.24 6.55
CA SER A 7 14.75 -0.85 6.96
C SER A 7 14.17 -2.22 6.60
N SER A 8 15.02 -3.11 6.10
CA SER A 8 14.63 -4.46 5.65
C SER A 8 13.96 -5.26 6.76
N VAL A 9 14.47 -5.13 7.99
CA VAL A 9 13.93 -5.78 9.19
C VAL A 9 12.48 -5.35 9.44
N LYS A 10 12.20 -4.03 9.50
CA LYS A 10 10.84 -3.53 9.71
C LYS A 10 9.89 -3.96 8.57
N LYS A 11 10.37 -3.98 7.32
CA LYS A 11 9.57 -4.42 6.16
C LYS A 11 9.18 -5.90 6.25
N ARG A 12 10.14 -6.79 6.53
CA ARG A 12 9.85 -8.24 6.66
C ARG A 12 8.86 -8.52 7.78
N ASN A 13 9.05 -7.90 8.95
CA ASN A 13 8.12 -8.10 10.07
C ASN A 13 6.70 -7.61 9.74
N LYS A 14 6.56 -6.45 9.09
CA LYS A 14 5.25 -5.96 8.64
C LYS A 14 4.61 -6.88 7.59
N ALA A 15 5.39 -7.45 6.67
CA ALA A 15 4.87 -8.42 5.71
C ALA A 15 4.34 -9.67 6.41
N ASN A 16 5.07 -10.19 7.41
CA ASN A 16 4.63 -11.35 8.20
C ASN A 16 3.36 -11.06 8.99
N LEU A 17 3.24 -9.87 9.61
CA LEU A 17 2.03 -9.47 10.33
C LEU A 17 0.82 -9.34 9.39
N ARG A 18 1.03 -8.81 8.17
CA ARG A 18 -0.03 -8.76 7.16
C ARG A 18 -0.49 -10.16 6.76
N ALA A 19 0.44 -11.06 6.48
CA ALA A 19 0.08 -12.42 6.05
C ALA A 19 -0.67 -13.21 7.13
N LYS A 20 -0.23 -13.11 8.40
CA LYS A 20 -0.76 -13.96 9.48
C LYS A 20 -1.95 -13.37 10.21
N VAL A 21 -1.96 -12.06 10.45
CA VAL A 21 -2.93 -11.42 11.35
C VAL A 21 -3.90 -10.57 10.56
N PHE A 22 -3.40 -9.61 9.78
CA PHE A 22 -4.27 -8.60 9.19
C PHE A 22 -4.96 -9.04 7.89
N GLY A 23 -4.35 -9.93 7.11
CA GLY A 23 -4.91 -10.49 5.88
C GLY A 23 -6.19 -11.28 6.16
N PRO A 24 -6.12 -12.37 6.94
CA PRO A 24 -7.30 -13.19 7.23
C PRO A 24 -8.45 -12.41 7.86
N VAL A 25 -8.17 -11.44 8.73
CA VAL A 25 -9.20 -10.59 9.36
C VAL A 25 -9.87 -9.68 8.34
N ALA A 26 -9.11 -9.12 7.39
CA ALA A 26 -9.67 -8.31 6.32
C ALA A 26 -10.52 -9.17 5.37
N ASP A 27 -10.05 -10.36 5.02
CA ASP A 27 -10.75 -11.29 4.13
C ASP A 27 -12.10 -11.72 4.74
N GLN A 28 -12.12 -12.11 6.02
CA GLN A 28 -13.37 -12.40 6.74
C GLN A 28 -14.33 -11.21 6.79
N ARG A 29 -13.82 -9.98 6.89
CA ARG A 29 -14.68 -8.77 6.87
C ARG A 29 -15.30 -8.60 5.48
N THR A 30 -14.53 -8.83 4.42
CA THR A 30 -15.05 -8.76 3.05
C THR A 30 -16.08 -9.85 2.77
N GLU A 31 -15.87 -11.07 3.27
CA GLU A 31 -16.84 -12.17 3.17
C GLU A 31 -18.16 -11.85 3.89
N ARG A 32 -18.09 -11.29 5.10
CA ARG A 32 -19.29 -10.86 5.84
C ARG A 32 -20.07 -9.77 5.09
N LEU A 33 -19.35 -8.79 4.54
CA LEU A 33 -19.97 -7.70 3.81
C LEU A 33 -20.58 -8.18 2.49
N SER A 34 -19.90 -9.04 1.73
CA SER A 34 -20.44 -9.58 0.49
C SER A 34 -21.68 -10.44 0.72
N ALA A 35 -21.70 -11.28 1.75
CA ALA A 35 -22.88 -12.04 2.16
C ALA A 35 -24.06 -11.12 2.48
N LYS A 36 -23.85 -10.07 3.28
CA LYS A 36 -24.90 -9.09 3.60
C LYS A 36 -25.42 -8.38 2.35
N LEU A 37 -24.56 -8.04 1.40
CA LEU A 37 -24.97 -7.41 0.15
C LEU A 37 -25.79 -8.36 -0.73
N GLN A 38 -25.43 -9.64 -0.78
CA GLN A 38 -26.21 -10.67 -1.49
C GLN A 38 -27.60 -10.85 -0.86
N GLU A 39 -27.69 -10.91 0.47
CA GLU A 39 -28.98 -10.97 1.17
C GLU A 39 -29.87 -9.77 0.84
N LEU A 40 -29.31 -8.56 0.77
CA LEU A 40 -30.06 -7.36 0.40
C LEU A 40 -30.53 -7.40 -1.05
N ALA A 41 -29.67 -7.84 -1.98
CA ALA A 41 -30.04 -7.96 -3.39
C ALA A 41 -31.14 -9.02 -3.61
N SER A 42 -31.08 -10.15 -2.90
CA SER A 42 -32.14 -11.16 -2.96
C SER A 42 -33.47 -10.62 -2.40
N LYS A 43 -33.43 -9.83 -1.33
CA LYS A 43 -34.63 -9.19 -0.75
C LYS A 43 -35.28 -8.19 -1.70
N THR A 44 -34.52 -7.46 -2.51
CA THR A 44 -35.09 -6.53 -3.50
C THR A 44 -35.62 -7.27 -4.72
N SER A 45 -34.96 -8.34 -5.17
CA SER A 45 -35.38 -9.09 -6.37
C SER A 45 -36.74 -9.80 -6.25
N VAL A 46 -37.22 -10.07 -5.02
CA VAL A 46 -38.53 -10.72 -4.78
C VAL A 46 -39.66 -9.70 -4.58
N LYS A 47 -39.34 -8.41 -4.42
CA LYS A 47 -40.33 -7.36 -4.11
C LYS A 47 -40.74 -6.50 -5.30
N ASP A 48 -40.35 -6.84 -6.52
CA ASP A 48 -40.87 -6.18 -7.73
C ASP A 48 -42.32 -6.58 -8.05
N THR A 49 -42.98 -7.38 -7.21
CA THR A 49 -44.42 -7.67 -7.35
C THR A 49 -45.35 -6.79 -6.54
N ASP A 50 -44.87 -5.96 -5.59
CA ASP A 50 -45.71 -5.03 -4.84
C ASP A 50 -44.92 -3.78 -4.41
N MET A 51 -44.68 -2.85 -5.35
CA MET A 51 -44.19 -1.50 -5.08
C MET A 51 -45.36 -0.54 -4.76
N ALA A 52 -46.22 -0.93 -3.84
CA ALA A 52 -47.13 -0.03 -3.15
C ALA A 52 -46.84 -0.17 -1.65
N ASP A 53 -46.53 0.94 -0.99
CA ASP A 53 -46.36 1.07 0.47
C ASP A 53 -44.97 0.66 1.02
N ALA A 54 -43.96 1.47 0.74
CA ALA A 54 -42.76 1.54 1.58
C ALA A 54 -42.77 2.87 2.35
N ASP A 55 -43.12 2.80 3.63
CA ASP A 55 -43.08 3.89 4.59
C ASP A 55 -41.72 4.60 4.62
N PHE A 56 -41.69 5.88 4.24
CA PHE A 56 -40.51 6.75 4.27
C PHE A 56 -40.09 7.22 5.69
N ASN A 57 -40.68 6.67 6.76
CA ASN A 57 -40.59 7.23 8.10
C ASN A 57 -39.43 6.72 8.98
N LEU A 58 -38.49 5.91 8.45
CA LEU A 58 -37.36 5.43 9.26
C LEU A 58 -36.09 6.32 9.16
N ILE A 59 -36.04 7.27 8.22
CA ILE A 59 -34.82 8.08 8.01
C ILE A 59 -34.75 9.27 8.98
N GLU A 60 -35.88 9.86 9.40
CA GLU A 60 -35.86 11.10 10.20
C GLU A 60 -35.41 10.94 11.67
N LYS A 61 -35.19 9.73 12.18
CA LYS A 61 -34.79 9.51 13.60
C LYS A 61 -33.30 9.25 13.83
N LEU A 62 -32.45 9.32 12.79
CA LEU A 62 -30.99 9.13 12.92
C LEU A 62 -30.18 10.40 12.63
N ASP A 63 -30.81 11.52 12.27
CA ASP A 63 -30.10 12.72 11.77
C ASP A 63 -29.85 13.80 12.83
N HIS A 64 -30.21 13.56 14.10
CA HIS A 64 -30.10 14.57 15.18
C HIS A 64 -29.20 14.19 16.36
N ALA A 65 -28.42 13.12 16.28
CA ALA A 65 -27.59 12.64 17.39
C ALA A 65 -26.07 12.65 17.15
N SER A 66 -25.56 13.29 16.08
CA SER A 66 -24.12 13.26 15.77
C SER A 66 -23.49 14.56 15.27
N THR A 67 -24.10 15.72 15.53
CA THR A 67 -23.56 17.05 15.17
C THR A 67 -22.86 17.76 16.34
N ASN A 68 -21.99 17.05 17.06
CA ASN A 68 -20.98 17.65 17.94
C ASN A 68 -19.62 17.08 17.53
N MET A 69 -19.00 17.69 16.53
CA MET A 69 -17.60 17.42 16.16
C MET A 69 -16.78 18.57 16.72
N ASP A 70 -15.96 18.31 17.74
CA ASP A 70 -14.94 19.24 18.24
C ASP A 70 -13.96 19.58 17.11
N ILE A 71 -13.86 20.87 16.80
CA ILE A 71 -12.89 21.43 15.86
C ILE A 71 -11.63 21.72 16.69
N ASP A 72 -10.60 20.87 16.56
CA ASP A 72 -9.28 21.18 17.10
C ASP A 72 -8.67 22.35 16.28
N GLU A 73 -8.72 23.55 16.85
CA GLU A 73 -7.94 24.70 16.38
C GLU A 73 -6.45 24.44 16.66
N ASN A 74 -5.74 23.87 15.69
CA ASN A 74 -4.28 23.86 15.74
C ASN A 74 -3.72 25.27 15.48
N SER A 75 -3.67 26.05 16.55
CA SER A 75 -2.85 27.25 16.66
C SER A 75 -1.36 26.87 16.70
N GLY A 76 -0.55 27.61 15.95
CA GLY A 76 0.90 27.64 16.15
C GLY A 76 1.75 27.33 14.93
N GLY A 77 1.96 28.34 14.09
CA GLY A 77 3.12 28.37 13.22
C GLY A 77 4.41 28.63 14.00
N SER A 78 5.50 27.96 13.64
CA SER A 78 6.86 28.48 13.87
C SER A 78 7.84 28.01 12.79
N LYS A 79 8.17 29.01 11.96
CA LYS A 79 9.33 29.34 11.10
C LYS A 79 10.41 28.30 10.71
N PRO A 80 11.02 28.51 9.51
CA PRO A 80 12.12 27.70 9.00
C PRO A 80 13.46 28.15 9.62
N GLU A 81 14.44 27.24 9.71
CA GLU A 81 15.85 27.47 9.36
C GLU A 81 16.76 26.35 9.90
N SER A 82 17.64 25.84 9.04
CA SER A 82 19.07 26.19 9.11
C SER A 82 19.86 25.31 8.13
N SER A 83 20.60 26.01 7.27
CA SER A 83 21.51 25.49 6.27
C SER A 83 22.72 24.83 6.94
N GLY A 84 22.59 23.54 7.26
CA GLY A 84 23.74 22.70 7.60
C GLY A 84 24.45 22.24 6.33
N THR A 85 25.49 22.94 5.90
CA THR A 85 26.43 22.50 4.84
C THR A 85 27.28 21.31 5.32
N GLY A 86 26.62 20.16 5.50
CA GLY A 86 27.29 18.88 5.71
C GLY A 86 27.87 18.37 4.39
N ARG A 87 28.95 18.99 3.90
CA ARG A 87 29.66 18.55 2.69
C ARG A 87 30.21 17.15 2.92
N ILE A 88 29.48 16.14 2.45
CA ILE A 88 29.88 14.74 2.52
C ILE A 88 31.13 14.55 1.64
N GLN A 89 32.30 14.39 2.25
CA GLN A 89 33.48 13.90 1.54
C GLN A 89 33.32 12.41 1.27
N LYS A 90 33.01 12.06 0.03
CA LYS A 90 32.94 10.67 -0.42
C LYS A 90 34.37 10.10 -0.43
N ARG A 91 34.72 9.25 0.55
CA ARG A 91 35.86 8.34 0.36
C ARG A 91 35.56 7.47 -0.85
N VAL A 92 36.38 7.61 -1.88
CA VAL A 92 36.28 6.86 -3.14
C VAL A 92 36.45 5.38 -2.80
N ARG A 93 35.34 4.64 -2.74
CA ARG A 93 35.40 3.18 -2.82
C ARG A 93 35.91 2.88 -4.23
N ARG A 94 37.15 2.38 -4.35
CA ARG A 94 37.65 1.81 -5.60
C ARG A 94 36.58 0.80 -6.04
N LYS A 95 35.93 1.07 -7.17
CA LYS A 95 34.91 0.18 -7.73
C LYS A 95 35.59 -1.16 -7.94
N THR A 96 35.05 -2.24 -7.37
CA THR A 96 35.33 -3.58 -7.89
C THR A 96 34.87 -3.54 -9.34
N ARG A 97 35.81 -3.60 -10.30
CA ARG A 97 35.47 -3.67 -11.71
C ARG A 97 34.65 -4.96 -11.89
N PRO A 98 33.37 -4.92 -12.27
CA PRO A 98 32.66 -6.17 -12.55
C PRO A 98 33.25 -6.71 -13.87
N SER A 99 34.21 -7.63 -13.78
CA SER A 99 34.61 -8.46 -14.90
C SER A 99 33.63 -9.62 -15.04
N ILE A 100 32.36 -9.29 -15.26
CA ILE A 100 31.39 -10.25 -15.76
C ILE A 100 31.15 -9.88 -17.23
N THR A 101 32.02 -10.40 -18.08
CA THR A 101 31.79 -10.43 -19.52
C THR A 101 31.18 -11.79 -19.85
N PHE A 102 30.14 -11.78 -20.67
CA PHE A 102 29.58 -13.02 -21.21
C PHE A 102 30.56 -13.63 -22.21
N LYS A 103 30.62 -14.97 -22.27
CA LYS A 103 31.36 -15.66 -23.34
C LYS A 103 30.81 -15.21 -24.71
N PRO A 104 31.66 -14.89 -25.69
CA PRO A 104 31.20 -14.45 -27.01
C PRO A 104 30.36 -15.54 -27.66
N HIS A 105 29.29 -15.13 -28.35
CA HIS A 105 28.39 -16.04 -29.05
C HIS A 105 29.15 -16.82 -30.14
N PRO A 106 28.96 -18.15 -30.28
CA PRO A 106 29.77 -19.00 -31.17
C PRO A 106 29.77 -18.54 -32.63
N GLY A 107 28.70 -17.87 -33.11
CA GLY A 107 28.64 -17.32 -34.47
C GLY A 107 29.52 -16.08 -34.73
N LYS A 108 30.14 -15.49 -33.69
CA LYS A 108 30.99 -14.30 -33.80
C LYS A 108 32.48 -14.60 -33.62
N VAL A 109 32.87 -15.87 -33.41
CA VAL A 109 34.29 -16.28 -33.37
C VAL A 109 34.80 -16.36 -34.83
N LYS A 110 34.92 -15.21 -35.48
CA LYS A 110 35.54 -15.13 -36.80
C LYS A 110 37.01 -15.51 -36.68
N ARG A 111 37.28 -16.77 -37.02
CA ARG A 111 38.45 -17.24 -37.78
C ARG A 111 39.73 -16.41 -37.52
N SER A 112 40.34 -16.56 -36.35
CA SER A 112 41.78 -16.29 -36.24
C SER A 112 42.47 -17.32 -37.13
N SER A 113 42.92 -16.83 -38.27
CA SER A 113 43.39 -17.56 -39.44
C SER A 113 44.41 -18.65 -39.10
N LYS A 114 44.20 -19.80 -39.71
CA LYS A 114 45.23 -20.82 -39.92
C LYS A 114 46.37 -20.17 -40.70
N LYS A 115 47.54 -19.98 -40.08
CA LYS A 115 48.79 -19.84 -40.83
C LYS A 115 49.49 -21.19 -40.83
N LYS A 116 49.98 -21.56 -42.02
CA LYS A 116 50.89 -22.68 -42.27
C LYS A 116 52.14 -22.54 -41.40
#